data_AF-A0A524FML0-F1
#
_entry.id   AF-A0A524FML0-F1
#
_cell.length_a   1.000
_cell.length_b   1.000
_cell.length_c   1.000
_cell.angle_alpha   90.00
_cell.angle_beta   90.00
_cell.angle_gamma   90.00
#
_symmetry.space_group_name_H-M   'P 1'
#
loop_
_entity.id
_entity.type
_entity.pdbx_description
1 polymer ?
#
loop_
_entity_poly.entity_id
_entity_poly.type
_entity_poly.pdbx_seq_one_letter_code
_entity_poly.pdbx_strand_id
1 'polypeptide(L)'
;MKKIDWRNPVLVISVGMVILIASLLLTTTGNDTLLFVIMAFLTPLVALLLGVFGLQIYGRDSGSKDDRFNAFNYWFAIGLIMLSLAEIAGVLVSLSLNPQQMILVIALAQLPGLLLWGIGIIQYLRSLNAALGYVKPNNLLIGLFLATTLSTISLIVVIVTQYPTIGIIESIVLSPIVAGLTLFVIIVFALVWIFRKGSLARPLFLILLALLLYLIRCSLWLFADAGLEAPTDRVIAVEAFILCGTALLMARNLGTIDT
;
A
#
# COMPACT_ATOMS: atom_id res chain seq x y z
N MET A 1 24.45 -11.66 18.20
CA MET A 1 23.56 -10.74 17.45
C MET A 1 24.19 -10.44 16.09
N LYS A 2 23.68 -11.03 15.00
CA LYS A 2 24.17 -10.75 13.64
C LYS A 2 23.69 -9.34 13.25
N LYS A 3 24.57 -8.52 12.65
CA LYS A 3 24.21 -7.17 12.19
C LYS A 3 23.20 -7.30 11.04
N ILE A 4 22.05 -6.63 11.16
CA ILE A 4 21.10 -6.46 10.05
C ILE A 4 21.86 -5.75 8.92
N ASP A 5 21.90 -6.34 7.72
CA ASP A 5 22.52 -5.70 6.56
C ASP A 5 21.62 -4.57 6.05
N TRP A 6 22.00 -3.33 6.40
CA TRP A 6 21.26 -2.13 6.05
C TRP A 6 21.54 -1.62 4.64
N ARG A 7 22.51 -2.20 3.92
CA ARG A 7 23.00 -1.62 2.67
C ARG A 7 21.89 -1.52 1.61
N ASN A 8 21.11 -2.58 1.40
CA ASN A 8 20.06 -2.58 0.39
C ASN A 8 18.86 -1.68 0.78
N PRO A 9 18.31 -1.76 2.01
CA PRO A 9 17.25 -0.83 2.44
C PRO A 9 17.67 0.64 2.39
N VAL A 10 18.90 0.98 2.80
CA VAL A 10 19.40 2.36 2.77
C VAL A 10 19.52 2.87 1.33
N LEU A 11 19.99 2.03 0.40
CA LEU A 11 20.04 2.39 -1.01
C LEU A 11 18.63 2.69 -1.56
N VAL A 12 17.64 1.84 -1.28
CA VAL A 12 16.26 2.05 -1.75
C VAL A 12 15.64 3.32 -1.15
N ILE A 13 15.82 3.58 0.15
CA ILE A 13 15.38 4.83 0.78
C ILE A 13 16.09 6.04 0.16
N SER A 14 17.40 5.96 -0.09
CA SER A 14 18.16 7.05 -0.68
C SER A 14 17.67 7.40 -2.09
N VAL A 15 17.31 6.39 -2.88
CA VAL A 15 16.69 6.58 -4.20
C VAL A 15 15.33 7.28 -4.06
N GLY A 16 14.49 6.87 -3.09
CA GLY A 16 13.24 7.57 -2.80
C GLY A 16 13.45 9.04 -2.43
N MET A 17 14.38 9.33 -1.53
CA MET A 17 14.71 10.71 -1.17
C MET A 17 15.17 11.54 -2.37
N VAL A 18 15.96 10.97 -3.28
CA VAL A 18 16.37 11.65 -4.52
C VAL A 18 15.16 11.93 -5.42
N ILE A 19 14.25 10.96 -5.57
CA ILE A 19 13.02 11.13 -6.34
C ILE A 19 12.15 12.22 -5.73
N LEU A 20 11.96 12.22 -4.41
CA LEU A 20 11.17 13.22 -3.70
C LEU A 20 11.76 14.63 -3.86
N ILE A 21 13.08 14.79 -3.69
CA ILE A 21 13.76 16.07 -3.86
C ILE A 21 13.65 16.56 -5.31
N ALA A 22 13.90 15.68 -6.29
CA ALA A 22 13.76 16.02 -7.71
C ALA A 22 12.32 16.45 -8.05
N SER A 23 11.33 15.75 -7.48
CA SER A 23 9.92 16.09 -7.65
C SER A 23 9.60 17.47 -7.09
N LEU A 24 10.07 17.77 -5.88
CA LEU A 24 9.87 19.07 -5.24
C LEU A 24 10.53 20.22 -6.01
N LEU A 25 11.73 20.00 -6.56
CA LEU A 25 12.40 20.98 -7.43
C LEU A 25 11.62 21.21 -8.73
N LEU A 26 11.10 20.16 -9.35
CA LEU A 26 10.31 20.29 -10.58
C LEU A 26 8.97 21.01 -10.33
N THR A 27 8.29 20.70 -9.24
CA THR A 27 7.05 21.41 -8.86
C THR A 27 7.31 22.88 -8.55
N THR A 28 8.35 23.20 -7.77
CA THR A 28 8.67 24.60 -7.41
C THR A 28 9.17 25.44 -8.59
N THR A 29 9.66 24.80 -9.66
CA THR A 29 10.06 25.47 -10.92
C THR A 29 8.93 25.52 -11.95
N GLY A 30 7.73 25.02 -11.62
CA GLY A 30 6.55 25.04 -12.52
C GLY A 30 6.61 24.00 -13.65
N ASN A 31 7.47 22.98 -13.54
CA ASN A 31 7.67 21.95 -14.56
C ASN A 31 6.76 20.72 -14.34
N ASP A 32 5.49 20.94 -14.02
CA ASP A 32 4.55 19.88 -13.63
C ASP A 32 4.28 18.86 -14.75
N THR A 33 4.28 19.29 -16.01
CA THR A 33 4.13 18.39 -17.17
C THR A 33 5.30 17.43 -17.29
N LEU A 34 6.54 17.91 -17.11
CA LEU A 34 7.73 17.07 -17.17
C LEU A 34 7.76 16.10 -15.99
N LEU A 35 7.38 16.57 -14.80
CA LEU A 35 7.21 15.72 -13.62
C LEU A 35 6.17 14.62 -13.86
N PHE A 36 5.01 14.95 -14.43
CA PHE A 36 3.97 13.98 -14.78
C PHE A 36 4.49 12.90 -15.72
N VAL A 37 5.19 13.28 -16.80
CA VAL A 37 5.76 12.33 -17.77
C VAL A 37 6.77 11.40 -17.09
N ILE A 38 7.71 11.94 -16.31
CA ILE A 38 8.69 11.11 -15.59
C ILE A 38 7.99 10.13 -14.65
N MET A 39 7.03 10.61 -13.87
CA MET A 39 6.31 9.80 -12.90
C MET A 39 5.40 8.75 -13.56
N ALA A 40 4.87 9.03 -14.75
CA ALA A 40 4.08 8.05 -15.51
C ALA A 40 4.86 6.77 -15.82
N PHE A 41 6.19 6.86 -16.00
CA PHE A 41 7.05 5.69 -16.17
C PHE A 41 7.63 5.19 -14.84
N LEU A 42 8.03 6.10 -13.96
CA LEU A 42 8.75 5.76 -12.75
C LEU A 42 7.87 5.02 -11.73
N THR A 43 6.62 5.48 -11.53
CA THR A 43 5.67 4.88 -10.59
C THR A 43 5.44 3.38 -10.84
N PRO A 44 5.02 2.94 -12.04
CA PRO A 44 4.84 1.52 -12.31
C PRO A 44 6.17 0.74 -12.30
N LEU A 45 7.27 1.35 -12.74
CA LEU A 45 8.58 0.69 -12.76
C LEU A 45 9.08 0.38 -11.34
N VAL A 46 8.96 1.33 -10.41
CA VAL A 46 9.36 1.15 -9.01
C VAL A 46 8.52 0.05 -8.36
N ALA A 47 7.20 0.07 -8.55
CA ALA A 47 6.32 -0.98 -8.05
C ALA A 47 6.70 -2.36 -8.60
N LEU A 48 6.94 -2.46 -9.91
CA LEU A 48 7.32 -3.72 -10.56
C LEU A 48 8.65 -4.24 -10.05
N LEU A 49 9.69 -3.42 -10.02
CA LEU A 49 11.03 -3.83 -9.59
C LEU A 49 11.01 -4.33 -8.15
N LEU A 50 10.40 -3.57 -7.24
CA LEU A 50 10.32 -3.94 -5.82
C LEU A 50 9.43 -5.17 -5.61
N GLY A 51 8.33 -5.30 -6.37
CA GLY A 51 7.48 -6.49 -6.37
C GLY A 51 8.21 -7.74 -6.86
N VAL A 52 8.95 -7.65 -7.97
CA VAL A 52 9.75 -8.76 -8.51
C VAL A 52 10.87 -9.15 -7.54
N PHE A 53 11.59 -8.18 -6.97
CA PHE A 53 12.60 -8.45 -5.95
C PHE A 53 11.99 -9.13 -4.71
N GLY A 54 10.84 -8.64 -4.24
CA GLY A 54 10.11 -9.27 -3.14
C GLY A 54 9.72 -10.72 -3.45
N LEU A 55 9.23 -10.98 -4.67
CA LEU A 55 8.86 -12.33 -5.09
C LEU A 55 10.06 -13.27 -5.26
N GLN A 56 11.22 -12.75 -5.69
CA GLN A 56 12.46 -13.54 -5.73
C GLN A 56 12.93 -13.93 -4.32
N ILE A 57 12.74 -13.07 -3.33
CA ILE A 57 13.13 -13.31 -1.94
C ILE A 57 12.16 -14.29 -1.27
N TYR A 58 10.86 -14.04 -1.39
CA TYR A 58 9.83 -14.73 -0.59
C TYR A 58 9.09 -15.84 -1.34
N GLY A 59 9.19 -15.89 -2.67
CA GLY A 59 8.53 -16.90 -3.49
C GLY A 59 9.24 -18.25 -3.52
N ARG A 60 10.52 -18.32 -3.13
CA ARG A 60 11.30 -19.58 -3.10
C ARG A 60 11.01 -20.44 -1.87
N ASP A 61 10.65 -19.82 -0.74
CA ASP A 61 10.50 -20.50 0.56
C ASP A 61 9.04 -20.65 1.01
N SER A 62 8.06 -20.12 0.25
CA SER A 62 6.64 -20.10 0.64
C SER A 62 5.97 -21.49 0.64
N GLY A 63 6.61 -22.51 0.07
CA GLY A 63 6.07 -23.86 -0.04
C GLY A 63 6.41 -24.83 1.10
N SER A 64 7.42 -24.56 1.94
CA SER A 64 7.97 -25.58 2.86
C SER A 64 8.02 -25.21 4.35
N LYS A 65 7.81 -23.94 4.73
CA LYS A 65 7.78 -23.51 6.14
C LYS A 65 6.50 -22.74 6.43
N ASP A 66 5.83 -23.08 7.53
CA ASP A 66 4.63 -22.41 8.10
C ASP A 66 4.87 -20.95 8.55
N ASP A 67 5.85 -20.25 7.96
CA ASP A 67 6.19 -18.89 8.28
C ASP A 67 5.14 -17.92 7.71
N ARG A 68 4.19 -17.55 8.58
CA ARG A 68 3.12 -16.60 8.25
C ARG A 68 3.62 -15.18 8.02
N PHE A 69 4.81 -14.82 8.51
CA PHE A 69 5.45 -13.55 8.19
C PHE A 69 6.05 -13.57 6.77
N ASN A 70 6.61 -14.70 6.35
CA ASN A 70 7.02 -14.90 4.95
C ASN A 70 5.80 -14.78 4.00
N ALA A 71 4.71 -15.48 4.30
CA ALA A 71 3.48 -15.40 3.52
C ALA A 71 2.92 -13.96 3.44
N PHE A 72 2.96 -13.22 4.54
CA PHE A 72 2.62 -11.80 4.58
C PHE A 72 3.45 -10.98 3.58
N ASN A 73 4.78 -11.10 3.62
CA ASN A 73 5.66 -10.37 2.69
C ASN A 73 5.47 -10.81 1.22
N TYR A 74 5.19 -12.08 0.99
CA TYR A 74 4.88 -12.61 -0.35
C TYR A 74 3.62 -11.96 -0.94
N TRP A 75 2.54 -11.85 -0.17
CA TRP A 75 1.32 -11.17 -0.63
C TRP A 75 1.55 -9.69 -0.93
N PHE A 76 2.39 -9.00 -0.15
CA PHE A 76 2.77 -7.62 -0.44
C PHE A 76 3.57 -7.49 -1.73
N ALA A 77 4.49 -8.42 -2.00
CA ALA A 77 5.27 -8.45 -3.24
C ALA A 77 4.38 -8.65 -4.48
N ILE A 78 3.43 -9.60 -4.44
CA ILE A 78 2.45 -9.75 -5.54
C ILE A 78 1.57 -8.52 -5.66
N GLY A 79 1.14 -7.94 -4.52
CA GLY A 79 0.36 -6.72 -4.50
C GLY A 79 1.07 -5.56 -5.21
N LEU A 80 2.38 -5.39 -5.02
CA LEU A 80 3.17 -4.39 -5.76
C LEU A 80 3.19 -4.64 -7.27
N ILE A 81 3.27 -5.89 -7.71
CA ILE A 81 3.20 -6.23 -9.15
C ILE A 81 1.80 -5.88 -9.71
N MET A 82 0.73 -6.21 -8.99
CA MET A 82 -0.63 -5.84 -9.41
C MET A 82 -0.86 -4.33 -9.42
N LEU A 83 -0.31 -3.62 -8.43
CA LEU A 83 -0.37 -2.15 -8.40
C LEU A 83 0.43 -1.54 -9.55
N SER A 84 1.57 -2.11 -9.94
CA SER A 84 2.28 -1.68 -11.16
C SER A 84 1.40 -1.77 -12.40
N LEU A 85 0.69 -2.89 -12.59
CA LEU A 85 -0.25 -3.04 -13.71
C LEU A 85 -1.40 -2.02 -13.64
N ALA A 86 -1.89 -1.74 -12.43
CA ALA A 86 -2.92 -0.73 -12.21
C ALA A 86 -2.43 0.69 -12.54
N GLU A 87 -1.18 1.02 -12.20
CA GLU A 87 -0.56 2.31 -12.55
C GLU A 87 -0.36 2.45 -14.06
N ILE A 88 0.05 1.39 -14.76
CA ILE A 88 0.12 1.37 -16.23
C ILE A 88 -1.27 1.60 -16.83
N ALA A 89 -2.28 0.87 -16.34
CA ALA A 89 -3.66 1.05 -16.79
C ALA A 89 -4.13 2.49 -16.54
N GLY A 90 -3.79 3.09 -15.39
CA GLY A 90 -4.12 4.48 -15.10
C GLY A 90 -3.48 5.49 -16.04
N VAL A 91 -2.22 5.29 -16.42
CA VAL A 91 -1.56 6.11 -17.46
C VAL A 91 -2.32 5.99 -18.79
N LEU A 92 -2.64 4.78 -19.23
CA LEU A 92 -3.32 4.57 -20.52
C LEU A 92 -4.74 5.15 -20.54
N VAL A 93 -5.47 5.01 -19.44
CA VAL A 93 -6.84 5.51 -19.27
C VAL A 93 -6.85 7.04 -19.22
N SER A 94 -5.86 7.68 -18.58
CA SER A 94 -5.72 9.15 -18.58
C SER A 94 -5.55 9.77 -19.97
N LEU A 95 -5.18 8.98 -20.98
CA LEU A 95 -5.03 9.46 -22.36
C LEU A 95 -6.33 9.38 -23.17
N SER A 96 -7.39 8.74 -22.66
CA SER A 96 -8.54 8.33 -23.49
C SER A 96 -9.92 8.64 -22.92
N LEU A 97 -10.06 8.92 -21.62
CA LEU A 97 -11.37 8.96 -20.96
C LEU A 97 -11.69 10.32 -20.31
N ASN A 98 -12.98 10.57 -20.12
CA ASN A 98 -13.52 11.67 -19.32
C ASN A 98 -13.06 11.50 -17.84
N PRO A 99 -12.63 12.57 -17.14
CA PRO A 99 -12.05 12.50 -15.79
C PRO A 99 -12.80 11.62 -14.77
N GLN A 100 -14.14 11.65 -14.75
CA GLN A 100 -14.95 10.85 -13.82
C GLN A 100 -14.83 9.33 -14.06
N GLN A 101 -14.91 8.91 -15.33
CA GLN A 101 -14.78 7.50 -15.71
C GLN A 101 -13.35 6.99 -15.47
N MET A 102 -12.35 7.88 -15.60
CA MET A 102 -10.97 7.55 -15.29
C MET A 102 -10.78 7.16 -13.82
N ILE A 103 -11.36 7.89 -12.87
CA ILE A 103 -11.23 7.60 -11.43
C ILE A 103 -11.77 6.21 -11.10
N LEU A 104 -12.96 5.90 -11.62
CA LEU A 104 -13.61 4.61 -11.41
C LEU A 104 -12.74 3.45 -11.93
N VAL A 105 -12.23 3.56 -13.15
CA VAL A 105 -11.41 2.51 -13.77
C VAL A 105 -10.10 2.31 -12.99
N ILE A 106 -9.45 3.38 -12.56
CA ILE A 106 -8.19 3.30 -11.80
C ILE A 106 -8.43 2.67 -10.42
N ALA A 107 -9.47 3.10 -9.71
CA ALA A 107 -9.83 2.52 -8.42
C ALA A 107 -10.08 1.01 -8.53
N LEU A 108 -10.84 0.59 -9.55
CA LEU A 108 -11.11 -0.83 -9.81
C LEU A 108 -9.85 -1.61 -10.20
N ALA A 109 -8.96 -1.02 -10.99
CA ALA A 109 -7.70 -1.66 -11.38
C ALA A 109 -6.75 -1.87 -10.19
N GLN A 110 -6.81 -1.01 -9.17
CA GLN A 110 -5.97 -1.11 -7.97
C GLN A 110 -6.50 -2.10 -6.93
N LEU A 111 -7.81 -2.39 -6.94
CA LEU A 111 -8.45 -3.28 -5.96
C LEU A 111 -7.75 -4.63 -5.79
N PRO A 112 -7.37 -5.37 -6.86
CA PRO A 112 -6.66 -6.63 -6.70
C PRO A 112 -5.36 -6.49 -5.88
N GLY A 113 -4.57 -5.45 -6.14
CA GLY A 113 -3.33 -5.19 -5.41
C GLY A 113 -3.57 -4.90 -3.93
N LEU A 114 -4.57 -4.06 -3.63
CA LEU A 114 -4.95 -3.73 -2.25
C LEU A 114 -5.55 -4.90 -1.49
N LEU A 115 -6.34 -5.75 -2.17
CA LEU A 115 -6.87 -6.97 -1.60
C LEU A 115 -5.76 -7.95 -1.23
N LEU A 116 -4.72 -8.08 -2.06
CA LEU A 116 -3.56 -8.92 -1.74
C LEU A 116 -2.83 -8.41 -0.50
N TRP A 117 -2.61 -7.10 -0.38
CA TRP A 117 -2.06 -6.51 0.86
C TRP A 117 -2.94 -6.81 2.07
N GLY A 118 -4.26 -6.65 1.93
CA GLY A 118 -5.24 -6.98 2.97
C GLY A 118 -5.22 -8.45 3.39
N ILE A 119 -5.17 -9.36 2.43
CA ILE A 119 -5.05 -10.81 2.67
C ILE A 119 -3.79 -11.10 3.48
N GLY A 120 -2.66 -10.50 3.12
CA GLY A 120 -1.41 -10.61 3.89
C GLY A 120 -1.61 -10.19 5.34
N ILE A 121 -2.10 -8.97 5.57
CA ILE A 121 -2.30 -8.40 6.92
C ILE A 121 -3.23 -9.27 7.77
N ILE A 122 -4.38 -9.69 7.21
CA ILE A 122 -5.39 -10.47 7.92
C ILE A 122 -4.85 -11.87 8.26
N GLN A 123 -4.13 -12.53 7.33
CA GLN A 123 -3.52 -13.83 7.61
C GLN A 123 -2.48 -13.74 8.73
N TYR A 124 -1.66 -12.70 8.73
CA TYR A 124 -0.66 -12.49 9.78
C TYR A 124 -1.32 -12.20 11.14
N LEU A 125 -2.33 -11.32 11.16
CA LEU A 125 -3.11 -11.03 12.38
C LEU A 125 -3.78 -12.30 12.93
N ARG A 126 -4.39 -13.11 12.06
CA ARG A 126 -5.02 -14.38 12.46
C ARG A 126 -4.01 -15.34 13.08
N SER A 127 -2.81 -15.44 12.50
CA SER A 127 -1.73 -16.26 13.04
C SER A 127 -1.30 -15.79 14.42
N LEU A 128 -1.12 -14.48 14.60
CA LEU A 128 -0.72 -13.91 15.89
C LEU A 128 -1.80 -14.08 16.95
N ASN A 129 -3.05 -13.86 16.59
CA ASN A 129 -4.18 -14.05 17.48
C ASN A 129 -4.31 -15.53 17.90
N ALA A 130 -4.01 -16.49 17.01
CA ALA A 130 -3.97 -17.90 17.37
C ALA A 130 -2.82 -18.24 18.32
N ALA A 131 -1.65 -17.62 18.15
CA ALA A 131 -0.49 -17.83 19.02
C ALA A 131 -0.66 -17.20 20.42
N LEU A 132 -1.31 -16.03 20.50
CA LEU A 132 -1.50 -15.29 21.74
C LEU A 132 -2.81 -15.65 22.47
N GLY A 133 -3.74 -16.32 21.77
CA GLY A 133 -4.98 -16.82 22.36
C GLY A 133 -6.01 -15.76 22.73
N TYR A 134 -5.94 -14.54 22.17
CA TYR A 134 -6.83 -13.44 22.57
C TYR A 134 -8.30 -13.67 22.18
N VAL A 135 -8.56 -14.08 20.94
CA VAL A 135 -9.92 -14.19 20.38
C VAL A 135 -10.06 -15.46 19.55
N LYS A 136 -11.26 -16.07 19.51
CA LYS A 136 -11.54 -17.16 18.56
C LYS A 136 -11.39 -16.67 17.11
N PRO A 137 -10.69 -17.39 16.21
CA PRO A 137 -10.39 -16.91 14.86
C PRO A 137 -11.62 -16.46 14.04
N ASN A 138 -12.76 -17.14 14.16
CA ASN A 138 -13.98 -16.75 13.45
C ASN A 138 -14.55 -15.40 13.94
N ASN A 139 -14.46 -15.12 15.24
CA ASN A 139 -14.99 -13.88 15.81
C ASN A 139 -14.15 -12.67 15.38
N LEU A 140 -12.85 -12.86 15.18
CA LEU A 140 -11.96 -11.83 14.62
C LEU A 140 -12.42 -11.42 13.22
N LEU A 141 -12.64 -12.39 12.32
CA LEU A 141 -13.06 -12.11 10.94
C LEU A 141 -14.43 -11.43 10.89
N ILE A 142 -15.39 -11.90 11.70
CA ILE A 142 -16.72 -11.30 11.80
C ILE A 142 -16.60 -9.85 12.28
N GLY A 143 -15.78 -9.58 13.30
CA GLY A 143 -15.55 -8.23 13.81
C GLY A 143 -14.94 -7.29 12.76
N LEU A 144 -13.93 -7.76 12.02
CA LEU A 144 -13.31 -6.98 10.94
C LEU A 144 -14.30 -6.70 9.81
N PHE A 145 -15.10 -7.69 9.42
CA PHE A 145 -16.12 -7.53 8.38
C PHE A 145 -17.19 -6.51 8.78
N LEU A 146 -17.71 -6.60 10.01
CA LEU A 146 -18.70 -5.66 10.53
C LEU A 146 -18.12 -4.23 10.62
N ALA A 147 -16.91 -4.08 11.16
CA ALA A 147 -16.25 -2.77 11.26
C ALA A 147 -16.03 -2.13 9.89
N THR A 148 -15.56 -2.91 8.91
CA THR A 148 -15.32 -2.43 7.53
C THR A 148 -16.64 -2.06 6.85
N THR A 149 -17.68 -2.88 6.99
CA THR A 149 -18.99 -2.63 6.38
C THR A 149 -19.65 -1.38 6.98
N LEU A 150 -19.64 -1.26 8.31
CA LEU A 150 -20.23 -0.11 9.00
C LEU A 150 -19.49 1.19 8.64
N SER A 151 -18.15 1.18 8.71
CA SER A 151 -17.34 2.35 8.32
C SER A 151 -17.53 2.74 6.85
N THR A 152 -17.64 1.76 5.94
CA THR A 152 -17.92 2.01 4.52
C THR A 152 -19.28 2.70 4.34
N ILE A 153 -20.34 2.15 4.94
CA ILE A 153 -21.70 2.74 4.84
C ILE A 153 -21.72 4.15 5.44
N SER A 154 -21.11 4.33 6.62
CA SER A 154 -21.02 5.65 7.24
C SER A 154 -20.26 6.65 6.37
N LEU A 155 -19.16 6.23 5.75
CA LEU A 155 -18.36 7.08 4.87
C LEU A 155 -19.14 7.49 3.61
N ILE A 156 -19.87 6.55 2.99
CA ILE A 156 -20.75 6.84 1.84
C ILE A 156 -21.80 7.88 2.23
N VAL A 157 -22.48 7.72 3.37
CA VAL A 157 -23.49 8.67 3.84
C VAL A 157 -22.88 10.06 4.06
N VAL A 158 -21.70 10.15 4.68
CA VAL A 158 -21.01 11.42 4.89
C VAL A 158 -20.66 12.09 3.55
N ILE A 159 -20.14 11.33 2.59
CA ILE A 159 -19.73 11.89 1.29
C ILE A 159 -20.94 12.36 0.48
N VAL A 160 -21.98 11.54 0.37
CA VAL A 160 -23.19 11.91 -0.39
C VAL A 160 -23.89 13.13 0.23
N THR A 161 -23.81 13.31 1.55
CA THR A 161 -24.46 14.45 2.23
C THR A 161 -23.60 15.72 2.26
N GLN A 162 -22.28 15.61 2.38
CA GLN A 162 -21.37 16.75 2.52
C GLN A 162 -20.70 17.18 1.20
N TYR A 163 -20.54 16.25 0.26
CA TYR A 163 -19.85 16.44 -1.02
C TYR A 163 -20.70 15.95 -2.21
N PRO A 164 -21.88 16.56 -2.46
CA PRO A 164 -22.82 16.10 -3.49
C PRO A 164 -22.31 16.26 -4.94
N THR A 165 -21.18 16.93 -5.12
CA THR A 165 -20.53 17.14 -6.43
C THR A 165 -19.74 15.92 -6.90
N ILE A 166 -19.36 15.02 -5.98
CA ILE A 166 -18.70 13.76 -6.34
C ILE A 166 -19.76 12.80 -6.84
N GLY A 167 -19.50 12.14 -7.96
CA GLY A 167 -20.43 11.17 -8.50
C GLY A 167 -20.70 10.02 -7.51
N ILE A 168 -21.96 9.58 -7.47
CA ILE A 168 -22.44 8.57 -6.52
C ILE A 168 -21.70 7.24 -6.72
N ILE A 169 -21.39 6.90 -7.97
CA ILE A 169 -20.75 5.64 -8.34
C ILE A 169 -19.29 5.62 -7.84
N GLU A 170 -18.55 6.70 -8.03
CA GLU A 170 -17.18 6.88 -7.57
C GLU A 170 -17.11 6.79 -6.04
N SER A 171 -18.07 7.44 -5.37
CA SER A 171 -18.20 7.38 -3.90
C SER A 171 -18.41 5.96 -3.40
N ILE A 172 -19.24 5.15 -4.07
CA ILE A 172 -19.51 3.76 -3.71
C ILE A 172 -18.27 2.87 -3.88
N VAL A 173 -17.41 3.15 -4.86
CA VAL A 173 -16.20 2.34 -5.12
C VAL A 173 -15.01 2.78 -4.25
N LEU A 174 -14.79 4.08 -4.05
CA LEU A 174 -13.66 4.59 -3.28
C LEU A 174 -13.85 4.47 -1.76
N SER A 175 -15.08 4.58 -1.25
CA SER A 175 -15.36 4.45 0.18
C SER A 175 -14.87 3.14 0.80
N PRO A 176 -15.16 1.94 0.24
CA PRO A 176 -14.65 0.69 0.79
C PRO A 176 -13.13 0.57 0.71
N ILE A 177 -12.48 1.20 -0.28
CA ILE A 177 -11.02 1.25 -0.38
C ILE A 177 -10.44 2.04 0.80
N VAL A 178 -10.94 3.25 1.05
CA VAL A 178 -10.47 4.11 2.15
C VAL A 178 -10.77 3.47 3.51
N ALA A 179 -11.96 2.91 3.69
CA ALA A 179 -12.33 2.21 4.93
C ALA A 179 -11.44 0.98 5.18
N GLY A 180 -11.22 0.14 4.16
CA GLY A 180 -10.35 -1.03 4.24
C GLY A 180 -8.90 -0.66 4.54
N LEU A 181 -8.35 0.34 3.85
CA LEU A 181 -7.00 0.84 4.12
C LEU A 181 -6.87 1.41 5.53
N THR A 182 -7.87 2.13 6.03
CA THR A 182 -7.89 2.64 7.40
C THR A 182 -7.84 1.51 8.42
N LEU A 183 -8.62 0.45 8.20
CA LEU A 183 -8.58 -0.76 9.03
C LEU A 183 -7.19 -1.42 8.99
N PHE A 184 -6.58 -1.53 7.81
CA PHE A 184 -5.23 -2.08 7.64
C PHE A 184 -4.17 -1.26 8.37
N VAL A 185 -4.24 0.07 8.29
CA VAL A 185 -3.37 0.98 9.05
C VAL A 185 -3.53 0.75 10.56
N ILE A 186 -4.76 0.66 11.06
CA ILE A 186 -5.02 0.41 12.50
C ILE A 186 -4.43 -0.94 12.94
N ILE A 187 -4.64 -1.99 12.14
CA ILE A 187 -4.10 -3.33 12.44
C ILE A 187 -2.58 -3.28 12.47
N VAL A 188 -1.93 -2.76 11.42
CA VAL A 188 -0.46 -2.71 11.34
C VAL A 188 0.11 -1.81 12.43
N PHE A 189 -0.56 -0.71 12.79
CA PHE A 189 -0.18 0.12 13.93
C PHE A 189 -0.18 -0.67 15.24
N ALA A 190 -1.24 -1.45 15.49
CA ALA A 190 -1.31 -2.33 16.67
C ALA A 190 -0.18 -3.37 16.65
N LEU A 191 0.14 -3.95 15.48
CA LEU A 191 1.26 -4.89 15.33
C LEU A 191 2.61 -4.24 15.63
N VAL A 192 2.88 -3.03 15.10
CA VAL A 192 4.08 -2.26 15.40
C VAL A 192 4.20 -2.02 16.90
N TRP A 193 3.10 -1.66 17.56
CA TRP A 193 3.07 -1.43 19.00
C TRP A 193 3.38 -2.70 19.81
N ILE A 194 2.76 -3.83 19.46
CA ILE A 194 3.01 -5.13 20.09
C ILE A 194 4.48 -5.52 19.94
N PHE A 195 5.03 -5.39 18.74
CA PHE A 195 6.40 -5.79 18.42
C PHE A 195 7.44 -4.69 18.67
N ARG A 196 7.12 -3.58 19.32
CA ARG A 196 7.98 -2.37 19.42
C ARG A 196 9.42 -2.61 19.89
N LYS A 197 9.68 -3.67 20.66
CA LYS A 197 11.03 -4.05 21.15
C LYS A 197 11.72 -5.10 20.28
N GLY A 198 11.01 -5.74 19.36
CA GLY A 198 11.51 -6.80 18.48
C GLY A 198 12.11 -6.27 17.19
N SER A 199 12.85 -7.14 16.50
CA SER A 199 13.45 -6.85 15.20
C SER A 199 12.42 -6.65 14.08
N LEU A 200 11.21 -7.22 14.24
CA LEU A 200 10.06 -7.09 13.34
C LEU A 200 9.43 -5.68 13.35
N ALA A 201 9.64 -4.87 14.39
CA ALA A 201 9.05 -3.54 14.49
C ALA A 201 9.41 -2.65 13.30
N ARG A 202 10.66 -2.73 12.83
CA ARG A 202 11.20 -1.85 11.79
C ARG A 202 10.54 -2.09 10.42
N PRO A 203 10.50 -3.32 9.85
CA PRO A 203 9.79 -3.55 8.60
C PRO A 203 8.28 -3.28 8.74
N LEU A 204 7.65 -3.63 9.87
CA LEU A 204 6.24 -3.31 10.08
C LEU A 204 5.96 -1.80 10.13
N PHE A 205 6.87 -1.02 10.70
CA PHE A 205 6.77 0.44 10.72
C PHE A 205 6.89 1.05 9.32
N LEU A 206 7.78 0.52 8.47
CA LEU A 206 7.87 0.95 7.07
C LEU A 206 6.60 0.61 6.27
N ILE A 207 5.99 -0.57 6.53
CA ILE A 207 4.69 -0.93 5.93
C ILE A 207 3.59 -0.02 6.43
N LEU A 208 3.59 0.33 7.73
CA LEU A 208 2.65 1.30 8.27
C LEU A 208 2.75 2.65 7.54
N LEU A 209 3.97 3.16 7.35
CA LEU A 209 4.18 4.41 6.61
C LEU A 209 3.74 4.30 5.14
N ALA A 210 4.02 3.18 4.47
CA ALA A 210 3.55 2.93 3.11
C ALA A 210 2.02 2.94 3.02
N LEU A 211 1.34 2.25 3.94
CA LEU A 211 -0.13 2.21 4.01
C LEU A 211 -0.72 3.59 4.35
N LEU A 212 -0.06 4.37 5.21
CA LEU A 212 -0.49 5.74 5.53
C LEU A 212 -0.38 6.67 4.31
N LEU A 213 0.74 6.63 3.57
CA LEU A 213 0.87 7.40 2.34
C LEU A 213 -0.16 7.00 1.30
N TYR A 214 -0.41 5.69 1.14
CA TYR A 214 -1.42 5.20 0.21
C TYR A 214 -2.85 5.57 0.66
N LEU A 215 -3.13 5.58 1.97
CA LEU A 215 -4.39 6.06 2.51
C LEU A 215 -4.58 7.56 2.25
N ILE A 216 -3.53 8.37 2.43
CA ILE A 216 -3.56 9.80 2.10
C ILE A 216 -3.89 9.98 0.62
N ARG A 217 -3.23 9.23 -0.28
CA ARG A 217 -3.51 9.22 -1.72
C ARG A 217 -4.98 8.95 -2.02
N CYS A 218 -5.53 7.84 -1.53
CA CYS A 218 -6.93 7.50 -1.75
C CYS A 218 -7.91 8.50 -1.11
N SER A 219 -7.54 9.11 0.02
CA SER A 219 -8.36 10.15 0.67
C SER A 219 -8.37 11.43 -0.14
N LEU A 220 -7.26 11.81 -0.79
CA LEU A 220 -7.21 12.97 -1.69
C LEU A 220 -8.15 12.77 -2.88
N TRP A 221 -8.23 11.55 -3.44
CA TRP A 221 -9.19 11.24 -4.49
C TRP A 221 -10.64 11.35 -4.03
N LEU A 222 -10.90 11.02 -2.76
CA LEU A 222 -12.26 10.98 -2.22
C LEU A 222 -12.76 12.35 -1.72
N PHE A 223 -11.86 13.24 -1.27
CA PHE A 223 -12.26 14.49 -0.61
C PHE A 223 -11.82 15.76 -1.33
N ALA A 224 -10.71 15.74 -2.07
CA ALA A 224 -10.09 16.96 -2.55
C ALA A 224 -10.34 17.25 -4.03
N ASP A 225 -11.00 16.32 -4.76
CA ASP A 225 -11.08 16.32 -6.24
C ASP A 225 -9.70 16.61 -6.89
N ALA A 226 -8.63 16.33 -6.14
CA ALA A 226 -7.25 16.50 -6.55
C ALA A 226 -6.98 15.34 -7.49
N GLY A 227 -7.29 15.59 -8.77
CA GLY A 227 -7.41 14.58 -9.80
C GLY A 227 -6.16 13.72 -9.92
N LEU A 228 -6.37 12.51 -10.43
CA LEU A 228 -5.36 11.51 -10.82
C LEU A 228 -4.31 12.03 -11.83
N GLU A 229 -4.53 13.22 -12.39
CA GLU A 229 -3.58 13.92 -13.26
C GLU A 229 -2.55 14.74 -12.49
N ALA A 230 -2.77 14.98 -11.19
CA ALA A 230 -1.83 15.73 -10.38
C ALA A 230 -0.53 14.92 -10.24
N PRO A 231 0.64 15.50 -10.57
CA PRO A 231 1.90 14.79 -10.43
C PRO A 231 2.19 14.39 -8.98
N THR A 232 1.61 15.11 -8.01
CA THR A 232 1.66 14.81 -6.58
C THR A 232 1.06 13.45 -6.24
N ASP A 233 0.01 13.01 -6.93
CA ASP A 233 -0.59 11.67 -6.75
C ASP A 233 0.44 10.56 -6.99
N ARG A 234 1.13 10.66 -8.13
CA ARG A 234 2.11 9.67 -8.56
C ARG A 234 3.37 9.68 -7.69
N VAL A 235 3.76 10.85 -7.17
CA VAL A 235 4.87 10.96 -6.19
C VAL A 235 4.51 10.24 -4.89
N ILE A 236 3.31 10.45 -4.35
CA ILE A 236 2.85 9.74 -3.14
C ILE A 236 2.84 8.23 -3.37
N ALA A 237 2.40 7.79 -4.55
CA ALA A 237 2.40 6.37 -4.93
C ALA A 237 3.83 5.78 -4.95
N VAL A 238 4.79 6.48 -5.59
CA VAL A 238 6.20 6.05 -5.62
C VAL A 238 6.75 5.90 -4.21
N GLU A 239 6.57 6.90 -3.35
CA GLU A 239 7.07 6.85 -1.98
C GLU A 239 6.45 5.70 -1.18
N ALA A 240 5.14 5.45 -1.34
CA ALA A 240 4.48 4.30 -0.73
C ALA A 240 5.09 2.97 -1.19
N PHE A 241 5.36 2.82 -2.50
CA PHE A 241 5.99 1.61 -3.05
C PHE A 241 7.44 1.44 -2.59
N ILE A 242 8.22 2.52 -2.51
CA ILE A 242 9.60 2.50 -2.01
C ILE A 242 9.64 2.09 -0.55
N LEU A 243 8.78 2.65 0.30
CA LEU A 243 8.69 2.26 1.71
C LEU A 243 8.28 0.80 1.87
N CYS A 244 7.31 0.34 1.08
CA CYS A 244 6.88 -1.06 1.05
C CYS A 244 8.03 -1.98 0.62
N GLY A 245 8.71 -1.69 -0.49
CA GLY A 245 9.84 -2.49 -0.97
C GLY A 245 11.03 -2.47 -0.02
N THR A 246 11.29 -1.34 0.64
CA THR A 246 12.30 -1.24 1.71
C THR A 246 11.96 -2.17 2.87
N ALA A 247 10.68 -2.21 3.28
CA ALA A 247 10.22 -3.11 4.33
C ALA A 247 10.44 -4.58 3.95
N LEU A 248 10.13 -4.96 2.70
CA LEU A 248 10.37 -6.30 2.17
C LEU A 248 11.87 -6.65 2.19
N LEU A 249 12.75 -5.76 1.71
CA LEU A 249 14.19 -6.00 1.75
C LEU A 249 14.73 -6.11 3.18
N MET A 250 14.19 -5.33 4.10
CA MET A 250 14.59 -5.36 5.50
C MET A 250 14.13 -6.63 6.21
N ALA A 251 12.91 -7.10 5.93
CA ALA A 251 12.35 -8.30 6.50
C ALA A 251 13.12 -9.57 6.09
N ARG A 252 13.77 -9.58 4.91
CA ARG A 252 14.65 -10.68 4.47
C ARG A 252 15.75 -11.00 5.49
N ASN A 253 16.31 -9.95 6.10
CA ASN A 253 17.40 -10.09 7.06
C ASN A 253 16.95 -10.70 8.40
N LEU A 254 15.64 -10.87 8.59
CA LEU A 254 15.05 -11.49 9.78
C LEU A 254 14.83 -13.00 9.59
N GLY A 255 14.53 -13.45 8.37
CA GLY A 255 14.35 -14.88 8.06
C GLY A 255 15.64 -15.71 8.03
N THR A 256 16.80 -15.05 8.02
CA THR A 256 18.14 -15.70 8.06
C THR A 256 18.68 -15.89 9.47
N ILE A 257 17.84 -15.73 10.50
CA ILE A 257 18.24 -15.86 11.91
C ILE A 257 18.41 -17.34 12.33
N ASP A 258 17.88 -18.30 11.58
CA ASP A 258 18.06 -19.73 11.86
C ASP A 258 18.60 -20.51 10.65
N THR A 259 19.94 -20.66 10.63
CA THR A 259 20.70 -21.93 10.43
C THR A 259 22.12 -21.70 10.92
#